data_AF-A0A7K0ZTG9-F1
#
_entry.id   AF-A0A7K0ZTG9-F1
#
_cell.length_a   1.000
_cell.length_b   1.000
_cell.length_c   1.000
_cell.angle_alpha   90.00
_cell.angle_beta   90.00
_cell.angle_gamma   90.00
#
_symmetry.space_group_name_H-M   'P 1'
#
loop_
_entity.id
_entity.type
_entity.pdbx_description
1 polymer ?
#
loop_
_entity_poly.entity_id
_entity_poly.type
_entity_poly.pdbx_seq_one_letter_code
_entity_poly.pdbx_strand_id
1 'polypeptide(L)' 'MSEAFEVPDSLSPSSTSTFQTCPLQFRFQNIQKLPQPPSAAAVKGNVVHRALELLFGLDAPNRTPQAAH' A
#
# COMPACT_ATOMS: atom_id res chain seq x y z
N MET A 1 2.86 5.33 -31.63
CA MET A 1 3.74 6.30 -30.94
C MET A 1 4.21 5.61 -29.67
N SER A 2 5.49 5.26 -29.59
CA SER A 2 6.06 4.70 -28.36
C SER A 2 6.16 5.82 -27.34
N GLU A 3 5.15 5.95 -26.48
CA GLU A 3 5.35 6.66 -25.21
C GLU A 3 6.34 5.83 -24.40
N ALA A 4 7.56 6.33 -24.28
CA ALA A 4 8.50 5.82 -23.30
C ALA A 4 7.94 6.20 -21.92
N PHE A 5 7.56 5.20 -21.13
CA PHE A 5 7.11 5.44 -19.77
C PHE A 5 8.28 5.90 -18.90
N GLU A 6 8.03 6.90 -18.06
CA GLU A 6 9.03 7.38 -17.10
C GLU A 6 9.36 6.27 -16.10
N VAL A 7 10.66 6.02 -15.90
CA VAL A 7 11.13 4.99 -14.98
C VAL A 7 10.98 5.51 -13.55
N PRO A 8 10.34 4.76 -12.64
CA PRO A 8 10.19 5.20 -11.25
C PRO A 8 11.54 5.35 -10.56
N ASP A 9 11.74 6.47 -9.85
CA ASP A 9 12.95 6.72 -9.04
C ASP A 9 13.12 5.74 -7.87
N SER A 10 12.02 5.11 -7.44
CA SER A 10 12.04 4.11 -6.38
C SER A 10 10.98 3.03 -6.59
N LEU A 11 11.27 1.84 -6.07
CA LEU A 11 10.37 0.69 -6.06
C LEU A 11 10.19 0.19 -4.64
N SER A 12 8.95 -0.03 -4.22
CA SER A 12 8.68 -0.71 -2.95
C SER A 12 8.90 -2.23 -3.09
N PRO A 13 9.19 -2.96 -2.00
CA PRO A 13 9.33 -4.42 -2.04
C PRO A 13 8.10 -5.14 -2.63
N SER A 14 6.90 -4.60 -2.41
CA SER A 14 5.68 -5.15 -3.03
C SER A 14 5.67 -4.97 -4.55
N SER A 15 6.17 -3.83 -5.04
CA SER A 15 6.26 -3.50 -6.46
C SER A 15 7.23 -4.42 -7.21
N THR A 16 8.39 -4.70 -6.62
CA THR A 16 9.40 -5.58 -7.21
C THR A 16 8.91 -7.03 -7.29
N SER A 17 8.20 -7.51 -6.27
CA SER A 17 7.57 -8.85 -6.29
C SER A 17 6.52 -8.98 -7.39
N THR A 18 5.72 -7.94 -7.65
CA THR A 18 4.76 -7.95 -8.77
C THR A 18 5.48 -8.05 -10.11
N PHE A 19 6.59 -7.32 -10.31
CA PHE A 19 7.37 -7.42 -11.54
C PHE A 19 7.95 -8.82 -11.76
N GLN A 20 8.54 -9.42 -10.72
CA GLN A 20 9.08 -10.78 -10.76
C GLN A 20 8.00 -11.82 -11.10
N THR A 21 6.77 -11.60 -10.62
CA THR A 21 5.63 -12.48 -10.89
C THR A 21 5.08 -12.30 -12.31
N CYS A 22 4.85 -11.04 -12.73
CA CYS A 22 4.31 -10.71 -14.04
C CYS A 22 4.69 -9.26 -14.43
N PRO A 23 5.66 -9.06 -15.36
CA PRO A 23 6.08 -7.73 -15.79
C PRO A 23 4.97 -6.87 -16.40
N LEU A 24 4.02 -7.50 -17.10
CA LEU A 24 2.90 -6.78 -17.72
C LEU A 24 1.93 -6.23 -16.67
N GLN A 25 1.66 -7.00 -15.61
CA GLN A 25 0.85 -6.54 -14.49
C GLN A 25 1.52 -5.35 -13.78
N PHE A 26 2.81 -5.45 -13.49
CA PHE A 26 3.57 -4.32 -12.93
C PHE A 26 3.45 -3.06 -13.80
N ARG A 27 3.58 -3.18 -15.14
CA ARG A 27 3.40 -2.04 -16.05
C ARG A 27 2.02 -1.39 -15.89
N PHE A 28 0.95 -2.17 -15.85
CA PHE A 28 -0.40 -1.63 -15.70
C PHE A 28 -0.64 -0.98 -14.32
N GLN A 29 -0.17 -1.62 -13.26
CA GLN A 29 -0.48 -1.20 -11.88
C GLN A 29 0.45 -0.10 -11.37
N ASN A 30 1.74 -0.17 -11.65
CA ASN A 30 2.77 0.70 -11.05
C ASN A 30 3.22 1.83 -11.98
N ILE A 31 3.25 1.58 -13.29
CA ILE A 31 3.68 2.58 -14.28
C ILE A 31 2.48 3.36 -14.80
N GLN A 32 1.49 2.67 -15.39
CA GLN A 32 0.29 3.31 -15.94
C GLN A 32 -0.76 3.66 -14.87
N LYS A 33 -0.65 3.07 -13.68
CA LYS A 33 -1.52 3.33 -12.52
C LYS A 33 -3.01 3.23 -12.88
N LEU A 34 -3.38 2.19 -13.62
CA LEU A 34 -4.79 1.95 -13.98
C LEU A 34 -5.63 1.81 -12.70
N PRO A 35 -6.85 2.41 -12.65
CA PRO A 35 -7.72 2.32 -11.49
C PRO A 35 -8.05 0.86 -11.16
N GLN A 36 -7.92 0.51 -9.89
CA GLN A 36 -8.29 -0.81 -9.39
C GLN A 36 -9.06 -0.69 -8.09
N PRO A 37 -10.11 -1.50 -7.90
CA PRO A 37 -10.79 -1.56 -6.62
C PRO A 37 -9.82 -2.06 -5.55
N PRO A 38 -9.83 -1.48 -4.34
CA PRO A 38 -8.99 -1.98 -3.26
C PRO A 38 -9.44 -3.39 -2.88
N SER A 39 -8.47 -4.27 -2.60
CA SER A 39 -8.78 -5.61 -2.09
C SER A 39 -9.29 -5.52 -0.65
N ALA A 40 -10.10 -6.49 -0.22
CA ALA A 40 -10.55 -6.57 1.17
C ALA A 40 -9.37 -6.60 2.16
N ALA A 41 -8.27 -7.27 1.79
CA ALA A 41 -7.04 -7.29 2.58
C ALA A 41 -6.40 -5.90 2.69
N ALA A 42 -6.34 -5.13 1.60
CA ALA A 42 -5.79 -3.77 1.61
C ALA A 42 -6.64 -2.83 2.47
N VAL A 43 -7.97 -2.88 2.35
CA VAL A 43 -8.87 -2.08 3.18
C VAL A 43 -8.70 -2.42 4.66
N LYS A 44 -8.70 -3.72 5.00
CA LYS A 44 -8.49 -4.16 6.38
C LYS A 44 -7.14 -3.73 6.94
N GLY A 45 -6.08 -3.87 6.14
CA GLY A 45 -4.73 -3.45 6.52
C GLY A 45 -4.65 -1.97 6.84
N ASN A 46 -5.23 -1.12 6.00
CA ASN A 46 -5.29 0.34 6.23
C ASN A 46 -6.01 0.68 7.53
N VAL A 47 -7.16 0.06 7.80
CA VAL A 47 -7.91 0.29 9.05
C VAL A 47 -7.09 -0.13 10.26
N VAL A 48 -6.49 -1.32 10.24
CA VAL A 48 -5.67 -1.82 11.36
C VAL A 48 -4.44 -0.94 11.58
N HIS A 49 -3.73 -0.57 10.51
CA HIS A 49 -2.56 0.29 10.62
C HIS A 49 -2.92 1.66 11.19
N ARG A 50 -4.03 2.26 10.76
CA ARG A 50 -4.48 3.55 11.28
C ARG A 50 -4.89 3.48 12.75
N ALA A 51 -5.63 2.45 13.16
CA ALA A 51 -6.01 2.26 14.55
C ALA A 51 -4.76 2.11 15.45
N LEU A 52 -3.75 1.36 14.99
CA LEU A 52 -2.50 1.21 15.74
C LEU A 52 -1.67 2.50 15.78
N GLU A 53 -1.61 3.25 14.68
CA GLU A 53 -0.94 4.56 14.63
C GLU A 53 -1.55 5.53 15.65
N LEU A 54 -2.89 5.62 15.69
CA LEU A 54 -3.61 6.45 16.66
C LEU A 54 -3.39 5.98 18.10
N LEU A 55 -3.48 4.67 18.34
CA LEU A 55 -3.28 4.09 19.66
C LEU A 55 -1.87 4.36 20.18
N PHE A 56 -0.84 4.11 19.37
CA PHE A 56 0.55 4.28 19.79
C PHE A 56 1.01 5.74 19.80
N GLY A 57 0.23 6.66 19.20
CA GLY A 57 0.36 8.09 19.40
C GLY A 57 -0.02 8.56 20.82
N LEU A 58 -0.75 7.75 21.60
CA LEU A 58 -1.08 8.05 22.99
C LEU A 58 0.08 7.70 23.94
N ASP A 59 0.09 8.35 25.11
CA ASP A 59 0.95 7.95 26.22
C ASP A 59 0.68 6.51 26.63
N ALA A 60 1.72 5.81 27.09
CA ALA A 60 1.66 4.39 27.46
C ALA A 60 0.44 3.96 28.29
N PRO A 61 0.02 4.66 29.37
CA PRO A 61 -1.15 4.27 30.15
C PRO A 61 -2.48 4.37 29.41
N ASN A 62 -2.55 5.17 28.34
CA ASN A 62 -3.77 5.41 27.56
C ASN A 62 -3.93 4.43 26.39
N ARG A 63 -2.96 3.54 26.15
CA ARG A 63 -2.98 2.54 25.07
C ARG A 63 -3.86 1.35 25.44
N THR A 64 -5.17 1.55 25.43
CA THR A 64 -6.16 0.52 25.81
C THR A 64 -6.89 -0.03 24.57
N PRO A 65 -7.46 -1.25 24.63
CA PRO A 65 -8.28 -1.78 23.54
C PRO A 65 -9.47 -0.87 23.18
N GLN A 66 -10.04 -0.18 24.16
CA GLN A 66 -11.14 0.76 23.97
C GLN A 66 -10.71 2.03 23.22
N ALA A 67 -9.41 2.33 23.17
CA ALA A 67 -8.86 3.44 22.39
C ALA A 67 -8.45 3.02 20.97
N ALA A 68 -8.56 1.73 20.61
CA ALA A 68 -8.11 1.19 19.32
C ALA A 68 -9.25 1.18 18.29
N HIS A 69 -9.53 2.35 17.70
CA HIS A 69 -10.58 2.55 16.69
C HIS A 69 -10.06 3.24 15.43
#